data_AF-A0A3A0AYQ8-F1
#
_entry.id   AF-A0A3A0AYQ8-F1
#
_cell.length_a   1.000
_cell.length_b   1.000
_cell.length_c   1.000
_cell.angle_alpha   90.00
_cell.angle_beta   90.00
_cell.angle_gamma   90.00
#
_symmetry.space_group_name_H-M   'P 1'
#
loop_
_entity.id
_entity.type
_entity.pdbx_description
1 polymer ?
#
loop_
_entity_poly.entity_id
_entity_poly.type
_entity_poly.pdbx_seq_one_letter_code
_entity_poly.pdbx_strand_id
1 'polypeptide(L)'
;MSSPRVLFRVDPEVFALRPNYVVACVAAFGLNNSVCQPPIESLFARAEAQVAAEFAGRDPKTFPEIAEWRSAFSAAGWSASKFPPSVEAMIKRVARGDSLPRINPIVDLANACSLAYRVPIGAHDIDTFAGHPLT
;
A
#
# COMPACT_ATOMS: atom_id res chain seq x y z
N MET A 1 9.95 20.15 -23.11
CA MET A 1 8.56 20.03 -22.62
C MET A 1 8.57 20.29 -21.13
N SER A 2 7.68 21.14 -20.61
CA SER A 2 7.60 21.38 -19.16
C SER A 2 7.00 20.14 -18.49
N SER A 3 7.63 19.63 -17.43
CA SER A 3 7.05 18.56 -16.62
C SER A 3 5.68 18.98 -16.10
N PRO A 4 4.66 18.10 -16.12
CA PRO A 4 3.36 18.41 -15.56
C PRO A 4 3.47 18.73 -14.07
N ARG A 5 2.71 19.71 -13.59
CA ARG A 5 2.63 20.03 -12.17
C ARG A 5 1.64 19.08 -11.50
N VAL A 6 2.12 18.30 -10.54
CA VAL A 6 1.28 17.46 -9.68
C VAL A 6 1.09 18.18 -8.34
N LEU A 7 -0.17 18.37 -7.95
CA LEU A 7 -0.54 18.85 -6.63
C LEU A 7 -1.08 17.67 -5.82
N PHE A 8 -0.41 17.35 -4.72
CA PHE A 8 -0.89 16.39 -3.74
C PHE A 8 -1.36 17.14 -2.49
N ARG A 9 -2.58 16.87 -2.04
CA ARG A 9 -3.16 17.46 -0.84
C ARG A 9 -3.89 16.38 -0.06
N VAL A 10 -3.70 16.39 1.25
CA VAL A 10 -4.48 15.60 2.20
C VAL A 10 -5.53 16.51 2.83
N ASP A 11 -6.74 16.01 2.97
CA ASP A 11 -7.80 16.76 3.64
C ASP A 11 -7.43 16.98 5.13
N PRO A 12 -7.59 18.19 5.69
CA PRO A 12 -7.36 18.47 7.10
C PRO A 12 -8.08 17.52 8.06
N GLU A 13 -9.26 16.98 7.69
CA GLU A 13 -10.00 16.04 8.51
C GLU A 13 -9.21 14.76 8.83
N VAL A 14 -8.31 14.34 7.94
CA VAL A 14 -7.42 13.19 8.19
C VAL A 14 -6.50 13.46 9.37
N PHE A 15 -5.95 14.67 9.47
CA PHE A 15 -5.10 15.06 10.60
C PHE A 15 -5.90 15.33 11.87
N ALA A 16 -7.16 15.75 11.76
CA ALA A 16 -8.06 15.86 12.91
C ALA A 16 -8.35 14.47 13.52
N LEU A 17 -8.55 13.46 12.67
CA LEU A 17 -8.72 12.06 13.10
C LEU A 17 -7.41 11.44 13.62
N ARG A 18 -6.28 11.79 13.01
CA ARG A 18 -4.96 11.26 13.36
C ARG A 18 -3.87 12.33 13.23
N PRO A 19 -3.56 13.07 14.31
CA PRO A 19 -2.59 14.17 14.27
C PRO A 19 -1.17 13.75 13.86
N ASN A 20 -0.81 12.50 14.15
CA ASN A 20 0.49 11.93 13.81
C ASN A 20 0.50 11.20 12.45
N TYR A 21 -0.53 11.41 11.61
CA TYR A 21 -0.57 10.83 10.27
C TYR A 21 0.57 11.39 9.41
N VAL A 22 1.29 10.51 8.74
CA VAL A 22 2.34 10.85 7.79
C VAL A 22 2.04 10.14 6.49
N VAL A 23 2.14 10.87 5.39
CA VAL A 23 2.03 10.33 4.04
C VAL A 23 3.16 10.88 3.18
N ALA A 24 3.71 10.01 2.34
CA ALA A 24 4.66 10.38 1.31
C ALA A 24 4.03 10.17 -0.07
N CYS A 25 4.29 11.09 -0.99
CA CYS A 25 3.85 10.99 -2.37
C CYS A 25 5.08 11.02 -3.29
N VAL A 26 5.16 10.08 -4.22
CA VAL A 26 6.19 10.04 -5.27
C VAL A 26 5.48 10.14 -6.60
N ALA A 27 5.76 11.21 -7.35
CA ALA A 27 5.31 11.36 -8.73
C ALA A 27 6.46 10.99 -9.67
N ALA A 28 6.20 10.05 -10.58
CA ALA A 28 7.14 9.61 -11.59
C ALA A 28 6.47 9.64 -12.97
N PHE A 29 7.23 10.03 -14.00
CA PHE A 29 6.72 10.29 -15.35
C PHE A 29 7.51 9.50 -16.39
N GLY A 30 6.89 9.24 -17.54
CA GLY A 30 7.53 8.50 -18.63
C GLY A 30 7.75 7.02 -18.32
N LEU A 31 6.97 6.47 -17.39
CA LEU A 31 7.04 5.06 -17.01
C LEU A 31 6.25 4.20 -18.00
N ASN A 32 6.77 3.02 -18.33
CA ASN A 32 6.04 2.00 -19.05
C ASN A 32 5.49 0.96 -18.07
N ASN A 33 4.20 1.05 -17.79
CA ASN A 33 3.51 0.16 -16.85
C ASN A 33 2.96 -1.12 -17.50
N SER A 34 3.37 -1.45 -18.74
CA SER A 34 2.91 -2.64 -19.46
C SER A 34 4.00 -3.71 -19.60
N VAL A 35 5.25 -3.37 -19.26
CA VAL A 35 6.40 -4.26 -19.44
C VAL A 35 6.91 -4.73 -18.09
N CYS A 36 6.89 -6.05 -17.87
CA CYS A 36 7.46 -6.65 -16.66
C CYS A 36 8.92 -6.24 -16.47
N GLN A 37 9.26 -5.93 -15.23
CA GLN A 37 10.62 -5.54 -14.83
C GLN A 37 11.17 -6.61 -13.88
N PRO A 38 12.18 -7.39 -14.27
CA PRO A 38 12.76 -8.44 -13.42
C PRO A 38 13.18 -7.99 -12.00
N PRO A 39 13.71 -6.76 -11.79
CA PRO A 39 13.98 -6.27 -10.45
C PRO A 39 12.74 -6.15 -9.56
N ILE A 40 11.59 -5.78 -10.14
CA ILE A 40 10.31 -5.67 -9.40
C ILE A 40 9.80 -7.05 -9.03
N GLU A 41 9.89 -8.02 -9.95
CA GLU A 41 9.53 -9.42 -9.66
C GLU A 41 10.38 -9.99 -8.51
N SER A 42 11.68 -9.73 -8.53
CA SER A 42 12.60 -10.16 -7.48
C SER A 42 12.27 -9.49 -6.14
N LEU A 43 11.95 -8.19 -6.14
CA LEU A 43 11.52 -7.47 -4.94
C LEU A 43 10.24 -8.06 -4.36
N PHE A 44 9.26 -8.35 -5.22
CA PHE A 44 7.98 -8.93 -4.85
C PHE A 44 8.14 -10.31 -4.21
N ALA A 45 8.86 -11.21 -4.87
CA ALA A 45 9.09 -12.57 -4.38
C ALA A 45 9.81 -12.57 -3.02
N ARG A 46 10.80 -11.68 -2.83
CA ARG A 46 11.48 -11.52 -1.54
C ARG A 46 10.54 -11.01 -0.45
N ALA A 47 9.69 -10.03 -0.76
CA ALA A 47 8.75 -9.49 0.20
C ALA A 47 7.72 -10.54 0.63
N GLU A 48 7.19 -11.33 -0.31
CA GLU A 48 6.30 -12.46 0.01
C GLU A 48 7.01 -13.50 0.88
N ALA A 49 8.22 -13.92 0.51
CA ALA A 49 8.98 -14.91 1.27
C ALA A 49 9.26 -14.44 2.71
N GLN A 50 9.63 -13.16 2.88
CA GLN A 50 9.88 -12.58 4.19
C GLN A 50 8.60 -12.57 5.05
N VAL A 51 7.47 -12.12 4.49
CA VAL A 51 6.19 -12.09 5.20
C VAL A 51 5.71 -13.50 5.52
N ALA A 52 5.81 -14.45 4.58
CA ALA A 52 5.42 -15.84 4.81
C ALA A 52 6.21 -16.45 5.98
N ALA A 53 7.52 -16.24 6.02
CA ALA A 53 8.37 -16.74 7.10
C ALA A 53 8.05 -16.09 8.45
N GLU A 54 7.89 -14.76 8.47
CA GLU A 54 7.69 -14.02 9.71
C GLU A 54 6.31 -14.22 10.34
N PHE A 55 5.26 -14.35 9.52
CA PHE A 55 3.87 -14.45 9.96
C PHE A 55 3.34 -15.89 10.00
N ALA A 56 4.19 -16.89 9.73
CA ALA A 56 3.83 -18.31 9.83
C ALA A 56 3.23 -18.63 11.22
N GLY A 57 1.94 -18.98 11.25
CA GLY A 57 1.23 -19.34 12.48
C GLY A 57 0.97 -18.19 13.47
N ARG A 58 1.20 -16.93 13.07
CA ARG A 58 1.01 -15.74 13.92
C ARG A 58 -0.16 -14.91 13.41
N ASP A 59 -0.97 -14.35 14.31
CA ASP A 59 -2.02 -13.41 13.92
C ASP A 59 -1.38 -12.04 13.61
N PRO A 60 -1.49 -11.52 12.36
CA PRO A 60 -0.92 -10.22 12.00
C PRO A 60 -1.40 -9.07 12.88
N LYS A 61 -2.59 -9.18 13.47
CA LYS A 61 -3.14 -8.14 14.37
C LYS A 61 -2.31 -7.93 15.64
N THR A 62 -1.48 -8.90 16.00
CA THR A 62 -0.62 -8.83 17.20
C THR A 62 0.64 -7.98 16.98
N PHE A 63 0.94 -7.61 15.73
CA PHE A 63 2.09 -6.79 15.39
C PHE A 63 1.73 -5.31 15.57
N PRO A 64 2.57 -4.52 16.29
CA PRO A 64 2.28 -3.13 16.61
C PRO A 64 1.91 -2.28 15.38
N GLU A 65 2.67 -2.42 14.29
CA GLU A 65 2.45 -1.69 13.05
C GLU A 65 1.07 -1.97 12.42
N ILE A 66 0.60 -3.21 12.48
CA ILE A 66 -0.72 -3.60 11.96
C ILE A 66 -1.82 -3.11 12.93
N ALA A 67 -1.59 -3.24 14.23
CA ALA A 67 -2.51 -2.74 15.24
C ALA A 67 -2.73 -1.23 15.12
N GLU A 68 -1.69 -0.46 14.80
CA GLU A 68 -1.81 0.99 14.55
C GLU A 68 -2.67 1.31 13.34
N TRP A 69 -2.54 0.57 12.23
CA TRP A 69 -3.42 0.76 11.08
C TRP A 69 -4.89 0.43 11.40
N ARG A 70 -5.14 -0.63 12.19
CA ARG A 70 -6.49 -0.98 12.65
C ARG A 70 -7.08 0.09 13.55
N SER A 71 -6.26 0.67 14.42
CA SER A 71 -6.62 1.77 15.31
C SER A 71 -7.02 3.02 14.50
N ALA A 72 -6.22 3.38 13.49
CA ALA A 72 -6.51 4.51 12.59
C ALA A 72 -7.85 4.33 11.84
N PHE A 73 -8.11 3.14 11.30
CA PHE A 73 -9.39 2.86 10.61
C PHE A 73 -10.58 2.91 11.58
N SER A 74 -10.40 2.41 12.80
CA SER A 74 -11.45 2.43 13.83
C SER A 74 -11.75 3.87 14.29
N ALA A 75 -10.74 4.72 14.41
CA ALA A 75 -10.90 6.15 14.71
C ALA A 75 -11.67 6.89 13.60
N ALA A 76 -11.52 6.46 12.35
CA ALA A 76 -12.31 6.95 11.21
C ALA A 76 -13.73 6.35 11.14
N GLY A 77 -14.15 5.55 12.13
CA GLY A 77 -15.48 4.94 12.19
C GLY A 77 -15.64 3.63 11.40
N TRP A 78 -14.56 3.11 10.80
CA TRP A 78 -14.60 1.85 10.07
C TRP A 78 -14.26 0.67 10.97
N SER A 79 -15.07 -0.39 10.89
CA SER A 79 -14.72 -1.66 11.53
C SER A 79 -13.54 -2.28 10.80
N ALA A 80 -12.34 -2.21 11.40
CA ALA A 80 -11.13 -2.83 10.85
C ALA A 80 -11.21 -4.36 10.72
N SER A 81 -12.26 -5.00 11.27
CA SER A 81 -12.54 -6.42 11.02
C SER A 81 -13.35 -6.66 9.76
N LYS A 82 -14.23 -5.71 9.38
CA LYS A 82 -15.00 -5.76 8.12
C LYS A 82 -14.21 -5.18 6.95
N PHE A 83 -13.46 -4.11 7.20
CA PHE A 83 -12.64 -3.38 6.24
C PHE A 83 -11.21 -3.28 6.78
N PRO A 84 -10.44 -4.38 6.76
CA PRO A 84 -9.07 -4.36 7.23
C PRO A 84 -8.21 -3.44 6.33
N PRO A 85 -7.18 -2.78 6.88
CA PRO A 85 -6.17 -2.11 6.09
C PRO A 85 -5.60 -3.06 5.03
N SER A 86 -5.31 -2.54 3.83
CA SER A 86 -4.84 -3.36 2.69
C SER A 86 -3.62 -4.22 3.06
N VAL A 87 -2.68 -3.65 3.81
CA VAL A 87 -1.47 -4.36 4.26
C VAL A 87 -1.78 -5.55 5.19
N GLU A 88 -2.79 -5.45 6.06
CA GLU A 88 -3.25 -6.57 6.89
C GLU A 88 -3.83 -7.69 6.01
N ALA A 89 -4.66 -7.33 5.01
CA ALA A 89 -5.25 -8.29 4.09
C ALA A 89 -4.19 -9.01 3.24
N MET A 90 -3.19 -8.27 2.75
CA MET A 90 -2.07 -8.82 1.99
C MET A 90 -1.22 -9.78 2.84
N ILE A 91 -0.83 -9.37 4.05
CA ILE A 91 -0.05 -10.22 4.97
C ILE A 91 -0.80 -11.51 5.30
N LYS A 92 -2.10 -11.43 5.61
CA LYS A 92 -2.92 -12.62 5.89
C LYS A 92 -2.96 -13.60 4.71
N ARG A 93 -3.03 -13.09 3.49
CA ARG A 93 -3.01 -13.91 2.28
C ARG A 93 -1.70 -14.67 2.16
N VAL A 94 -0.58 -13.95 2.25
CA VAL A 94 0.78 -14.51 2.18
C VAL A 94 1.05 -15.50 3.33
N ALA A 95 0.62 -15.19 4.55
CA ALA A 95 0.80 -16.06 5.72
C ALA A 95 0.04 -17.40 5.62
N ARG A 96 -0.97 -17.50 4.75
CA ARG A 96 -1.67 -18.77 4.46
C ARG A 96 -1.02 -19.56 3.31
N GLY A 97 0.08 -19.06 2.74
CA GLY A 97 0.77 -19.68 1.61
C GLY A 97 0.25 -19.24 0.24
N ASP A 98 -0.67 -18.27 0.17
CA ASP A 98 -1.15 -17.72 -1.10
C ASP A 98 -0.24 -16.58 -1.56
N SER A 99 0.14 -16.53 -2.84
CA SER A 99 0.71 -15.31 -3.42
C SER A 99 -0.36 -14.24 -3.67
N LEU A 100 0.06 -12.99 -3.64
CA LEU A 100 -0.70 -11.84 -4.10
C LEU A 100 -0.82 -11.87 -5.64
N PRO A 101 -1.95 -11.39 -6.20
CA PRO A 101 -2.09 -11.29 -7.64
C PRO A 101 -1.08 -10.29 -8.22
N ARG A 102 -0.55 -10.60 -9.39
CA ARG A 102 0.25 -9.68 -10.19
C ARG A 102 -0.69 -8.82 -11.04
N ILE A 103 -0.51 -7.50 -10.99
CA ILE A 103 -1.42 -6.54 -11.63
C ILE A 103 -0.71 -5.82 -12.76
N ASN A 104 0.34 -5.06 -12.42
CA ASN A 104 1.22 -4.37 -13.36
C ASN A 104 2.51 -3.99 -12.60
N PRO A 105 3.62 -3.66 -13.29
CA PRO A 105 4.91 -3.39 -12.65
C PRO A 105 4.86 -2.35 -11.52
N ILE A 106 4.11 -1.25 -11.68
CA ILE A 106 4.07 -0.18 -10.66
C ILE A 106 3.23 -0.59 -9.45
N VAL A 107 2.08 -1.23 -9.67
CA VAL A 107 1.25 -1.77 -8.58
C VAL A 107 1.97 -2.90 -7.86
N ASP A 108 2.68 -3.76 -8.59
CA ASP A 108 3.46 -4.84 -8.01
C ASP A 108 4.60 -4.30 -7.15
N LEU A 109 5.29 -3.24 -7.61
CA LEU A 109 6.31 -2.56 -6.81
C LEU A 109 5.71 -1.96 -5.53
N ALA A 110 4.56 -1.27 -5.63
CA ALA A 110 3.88 -0.71 -4.47
C ALA A 110 3.45 -1.80 -3.47
N ASN A 111 2.92 -2.93 -3.95
CA ASN A 111 2.53 -4.06 -3.11
C ASN A 111 3.75 -4.74 -2.47
N ALA A 112 4.84 -4.91 -3.20
CA ALA A 112 6.10 -5.45 -2.67
C ALA A 112 6.65 -4.57 -1.54
N CYS A 113 6.69 -3.24 -1.74
CA CYS A 113 7.08 -2.29 -0.71
C CYS A 113 6.08 -2.29 0.47
N SER A 114 4.78 -2.41 0.20
CA SER A 114 3.76 -2.47 1.25
C SER A 114 3.97 -3.68 2.16
N LEU A 115 4.26 -4.85 1.58
CA LEU A 115 4.60 -6.05 2.33
C LEU A 115 5.90 -5.88 3.13
N ALA A 116 6.98 -5.43 2.47
CA ALA A 116 8.30 -5.34 3.08
C ALA A 116 8.35 -4.36 4.26
N TYR A 117 7.60 -3.26 4.18
CA TYR A 117 7.62 -2.20 5.19
C TYR A 117 6.37 -2.14 6.06
N ARG A 118 5.35 -2.98 5.78
CA ARG A 118 4.10 -3.07 6.55
C ARG A 118 3.32 -1.73 6.58
N VAL A 119 3.42 -0.98 5.49
CA VAL A 119 2.75 0.32 5.27
C VAL A 119 1.81 0.20 4.06
N PRO A 120 0.56 0.71 4.13
CA PRO A 120 -0.30 0.80 2.96
C PRO A 120 0.30 1.74 1.91
N ILE A 121 0.56 1.24 0.71
CA ILE A 121 1.01 2.05 -0.43
C ILE A 121 -0.01 1.91 -1.56
N GLY A 122 -0.46 3.05 -2.08
CA GLY A 122 -1.28 3.12 -3.29
C GLY A 122 -0.42 3.51 -4.49
N ALA A 123 -0.80 3.00 -5.67
CA ALA A 123 -0.24 3.41 -6.95
C ALA A 123 -1.38 3.84 -7.87
N HIS A 124 -1.25 5.00 -8.49
CA HIS A 124 -2.29 5.56 -9.35
C HIS A 124 -1.70 6.12 -10.64
N ASP A 125 -2.46 5.98 -11.73
CA ASP A 125 -2.10 6.53 -13.03
C ASP A 125 -2.49 8.01 -13.09
N ILE A 126 -1.47 8.88 -13.17
CA ILE A 126 -1.65 10.32 -13.13
C ILE A 126 -2.44 10.82 -14.35
N ASP A 127 -2.25 10.18 -15.51
CA ASP A 127 -2.86 10.61 -16.77
C ASP A 127 -4.38 10.33 -16.80
N THR A 128 -4.86 9.49 -15.88
CA THR A 128 -6.30 9.24 -15.69
C THR A 128 -6.99 10.30 -14.83
N PHE A 129 -6.23 11.16 -14.14
CA PHE A 129 -6.80 12.26 -13.36
C PHE A 129 -7.15 13.43 -14.26
N ALA A 130 -8.37 13.43 -14.79
CA ALA A 130 -8.96 14.55 -15.52
C ALA A 130 -9.27 15.77 -14.62
N GLY A 131 -8.39 16.13 -13.68
CA GLY A 131 -8.60 17.20 -12.70
C GLY A 131 -9.58 16.87 -11.56
N HIS A 132 -9.95 15.59 -11.41
CA HIS A 132 -10.85 15.13 -10.35
C HIS A 132 -10.03 14.62 -9.15
N PRO A 133 -10.35 15.02 -7.91
CA PRO A 133 -9.66 14.52 -6.73
C PRO A 133 -9.90 13.01 -6.54
N LEU A 134 -8.88 12.31 -6.05
CA LEU A 134 -9.04 11.00 -5.42
C LEU A 134 -9.83 11.20 -4.13
N THR A 135 -11.08 10.76 -4.09
CA THR A 135 -11.88 10.66 -2.86
C THR A 135 -11.72 9.29 -2.22
#